data_AF-A0A535BXN1-F1
#
_entry.id   AF-A0A535BXN1-F1
#
_cell.length_a   1.000
_cell.length_b   1.000
_cell.length_c   1.000
_cell.angle_alpha   90.00
_cell.angle_beta   90.00
_cell.angle_gamma   90.00
#
_symmetry.space_group_name_H-M   'P 1'
#
loop_
_entity.id
_entity.type
_entity.pdbx_description
1 polymer ?
#
loop_
_entity_poly.entity_id
_entity_poly.type
_entity_poly.pdbx_seq_one_letter_code
_entity_poly.pdbx_strand_id
1 'polypeptide(L)'
;MSVRVLVLSLLLFMVAFGAHEVMHLLLIFAVGADGSIIARPWRLGYVDLTIYALHAQPAHPLDAVRQAVVNFFGPFLAAIPLAGLLLYVREPIPFAALAANVVILVFYAIIELADLLLEGR
;
A
#
# COMPACT_ATOMS: atom_id res chain seq x y z
N MET A 1 -25.62 7.73 6.47
CA MET A 1 -24.76 7.92 5.29
C MET A 1 -23.32 7.49 5.57
N SER A 2 -22.69 8.00 6.64
CA SER A 2 -21.29 7.74 7.00
C SER A 2 -20.93 6.26 7.23
N VAL A 3 -21.84 5.47 7.81
CA VAL A 3 -21.60 4.02 8.02
C VAL A 3 -21.45 3.26 6.69
N ARG A 4 -22.23 3.61 5.67
CA ARG A 4 -22.13 2.95 4.35
C ARG A 4 -20.81 3.28 3.66
N VAL A 5 -20.37 4.53 3.74
CA VAL A 5 -19.05 4.96 3.26
C VAL A 5 -17.96 4.20 4.00
N LEU A 6 -18.02 4.15 5.34
CA LEU A 6 -17.03 3.45 6.14
C LEU A 6 -16.93 1.96 5.77
N VAL A 7 -18.06 1.26 5.71
CA VAL A 7 -18.08 -0.17 5.35
C VAL A 7 -17.50 -0.39 3.96
N LEU A 8 -17.89 0.42 2.97
CA LEU A 8 -17.38 0.29 1.62
C LEU A 8 -15.88 0.65 1.54
N SER A 9 -15.44 1.68 2.27
CA SER A 9 -14.03 2.05 2.38
C SER A 9 -13.20 0.91 2.93
N LEU A 10 -13.68 0.22 3.98
CA LEU A 10 -12.98 -0.92 4.57
C LEU A 10 -12.88 -2.10 3.61
N LEU A 11 -13.95 -2.40 2.87
CA LEU A 11 -13.93 -3.47 1.86
C LEU A 11 -12.96 -3.15 0.71
N LEU A 12 -13.01 -1.91 0.20
CA LEU A 12 -12.07 -1.44 -0.83
C LEU A 12 -10.63 -1.40 -0.31
N PHE A 13 -10.43 -1.06 0.96
CA PHE A 13 -9.13 -1.03 1.60
C PHE A 13 -8.47 -2.40 1.59
N MET A 14 -9.20 -3.49 1.88
CA MET A 14 -8.64 -4.84 1.81
C MET A 14 -8.12 -5.19 0.41
N VAL A 15 -8.84 -4.77 -0.63
CA VAL A 15 -8.43 -4.98 -2.03
C VAL A 15 -7.26 -4.07 -2.41
N ALA A 16 -7.32 -2.81 -2.03
CA ALA A 16 -6.26 -1.82 -2.26
C ALA A 16 -4.95 -2.23 -1.59
N PHE A 17 -5.02 -2.70 -0.35
CA PHE A 17 -3.88 -3.21 0.41
C PHE A 17 -3.27 -4.46 -0.24
N GLY A 18 -4.10 -5.40 -0.70
CA GLY A 18 -3.60 -6.55 -1.45
C GLY A 18 -2.92 -6.14 -2.76
N ALA A 19 -3.52 -5.20 -3.50
CA ALA A 19 -2.94 -4.69 -4.74
C ALA A 19 -1.62 -3.95 -4.52
N HIS A 20 -1.52 -3.17 -3.43
CA HIS A 20 -0.31 -2.50 -2.98
C HIS A 20 0.84 -3.49 -2.76
N GLU A 21 0.62 -4.55 -1.99
CA GLU A 21 1.65 -5.58 -1.77
C GLU A 21 2.03 -6.33 -3.07
N VAL A 22 1.06 -6.61 -3.94
CA VAL A 22 1.35 -7.22 -5.25
C VAL A 22 2.19 -6.28 -6.12
N MET A 23 1.92 -4.96 -6.11
CA MET A 23 2.71 -4.00 -6.88
C MET A 23 4.16 -3.91 -6.38
N HIS A 24 4.40 -3.98 -5.07
CA HIS A 24 5.77 -4.11 -4.56
C HIS A 24 6.46 -5.35 -5.12
N LEU A 25 5.79 -6.51 -5.06
CA LEU A 25 6.37 -7.75 -5.56
C LEU A 25 6.71 -7.66 -7.06
N LEU A 26 5.82 -7.08 -7.86
CA LEU A 26 6.08 -6.86 -9.29
C LEU A 26 7.26 -5.90 -9.52
N LEU A 27 7.39 -4.85 -8.71
CA LEU A 27 8.52 -3.92 -8.79
C LEU A 27 9.83 -4.57 -8.36
N ILE A 28 9.84 -5.44 -7.34
CA ILE A 28 11.01 -6.23 -6.94
C ILE A 28 11.51 -7.06 -8.13
N PHE A 29 10.61 -7.76 -8.83
CA PHE A 29 10.97 -8.49 -10.05
C PHE A 29 11.42 -7.56 -11.17
N ALA A 30 10.77 -6.40 -11.35
CA ALA A 30 11.13 -5.43 -12.39
C ALA A 30 12.52 -4.80 -12.20
N VAL A 31 12.97 -4.63 -10.96
CA VAL A 31 14.34 -4.18 -10.64
C VAL A 31 15.38 -5.32 -10.64
N GLY A 32 14.99 -6.51 -11.10
CA GLY A 32 15.87 -7.67 -11.29
C GLY A 32 16.22 -8.41 -10.01
N ALA A 33 15.36 -8.35 -8.99
CA ALA A 33 15.50 -9.10 -7.75
C ALA A 33 14.40 -10.16 -7.60
N ASP A 34 14.66 -11.17 -6.80
CA ASP A 34 13.66 -12.16 -6.41
C ASP A 34 12.97 -11.73 -5.11
N GLY A 35 11.73 -12.14 -4.91
CA GLY A 35 10.97 -11.84 -3.71
C GLY A 35 9.72 -12.69 -3.56
N SER A 36 9.04 -12.54 -2.43
CA SER A 36 7.78 -13.22 -2.15
C SER A 36 6.90 -12.37 -1.23
N ILE A 37 5.59 -12.59 -1.28
CA ILE A 37 4.69 -12.06 -0.25
C ILE A 37 4.73 -13.01 0.93
N ILE A 38 5.05 -12.47 2.10
CA ILE A 38 5.06 -13.18 3.37
C ILE A 38 4.04 -12.58 4.32
N ALA A 39 3.60 -13.36 5.31
CA ALA A 39 2.90 -12.83 6.47
C ALA A 39 3.94 -12.55 7.57
N ARG A 40 4.15 -11.28 7.92
CA ARG A 40 5.09 -10.88 8.98
C ARG A 40 4.36 -10.30 10.20
N PRO A 41 4.85 -10.55 11.42
CA PRO A 41 4.34 -9.89 12.61
C PRO A 41 4.69 -8.40 12.59
N TRP A 42 3.72 -7.57 12.98
CA TRP A 42 3.84 -6.13 13.15
C TRP A 42 3.41 -5.76 14.57
N ARG A 43 4.32 -5.19 15.35
CA ARG A 43 4.02 -4.72 16.71
C ARG A 43 3.41 -3.33 16.65
N LEU A 44 2.27 -3.15 17.31
CA LEU A 44 1.62 -1.84 17.38
C LEU A 44 2.44 -0.91 18.28
N GLY A 45 2.62 0.35 17.86
CA GLY A 45 3.51 1.29 18.56
C GLY A 45 2.99 1.77 19.93
N TYR A 46 1.67 1.77 20.13
CA TYR A 46 1.03 2.32 21.34
C TYR A 46 0.50 1.29 22.33
N VAL A 47 0.41 0.02 21.91
CA VAL A 47 -0.13 -1.08 22.72
C VAL A 47 0.71 -2.31 22.48
N ASP A 48 0.92 -3.13 23.51
CA ASP A 48 1.75 -4.33 23.40
C ASP A 48 0.98 -5.49 22.74
N LEU A 49 0.64 -5.29 21.48
CA LEU A 49 -0.07 -6.23 20.63
C LEU A 49 0.67 -6.38 19.31
N THR A 50 0.63 -7.59 18.78
CA THR A 50 1.19 -7.93 17.46
C THR A 50 0.07 -8.35 16.54
N ILE A 51 0.05 -7.79 15.34
CA ILE A 51 -0.84 -8.20 14.25
C ILE A 51 -0.02 -8.80 13.11
N TYR A 52 -0.61 -9.67 12.31
CA TYR A 52 0.04 -10.15 11.09
C TYR A 52 -0.35 -9.27 9.91
N ALA A 53 0.64 -8.85 9.14
CA ALA A 53 0.47 -8.10 7.90
C ALA A 53 1.13 -8.84 6.74
N LEU A 54 0.54 -8.72 5.55
CA LEU A 54 1.21 -9.14 4.32
C LEU A 54 2.32 -8.15 4.00
N HIS A 55 3.42 -8.66 3.46
CA HIS A 55 4.54 -7.84 3.04
C HIS A 55 5.28 -8.50 1.88
N ALA A 56 5.47 -7.76 0.79
CA ALA A 56 6.37 -8.15 -0.29
C ALA A 56 7.83 -7.96 0.14
N GLN A 57 8.53 -9.07 0.33
CA GLN A 57 9.90 -9.09 0.80
C GLN A 57 10.88 -9.57 -0.30
N PRO A 58 11.93 -8.78 -0.61
CA PRO A 58 13.04 -9.24 -1.43
C PRO A 58 13.81 -10.39 -0.78
N ALA A 59 14.26 -11.37 -1.57
CA ALA A 59 15.08 -12.49 -1.09
C ALA A 59 16.46 -12.04 -0.56
N HIS A 60 16.96 -10.94 -1.11
CA HIS A 60 18.19 -10.27 -0.68
C HIS A 60 17.95 -8.77 -0.53
N PRO A 61 18.65 -8.09 0.40
CA PRO A 61 18.52 -6.64 0.56
C PRO A 61 18.77 -5.90 -0.75
N LEU A 62 17.88 -4.96 -1.07
CA LEU A 62 18.05 -4.07 -2.21
C LEU A 62 18.97 -2.91 -1.83
N ASP A 63 19.67 -2.35 -2.82
CA ASP A 63 20.32 -1.06 -2.64
C ASP A 63 19.29 0.06 -2.42
N ALA A 64 19.72 1.17 -1.83
CA ALA A 64 18.83 2.26 -1.43
C ALA A 64 17.98 2.83 -2.59
N VAL A 65 18.52 2.85 -3.81
CA VAL A 65 17.79 3.39 -4.97
C VAL A 65 16.68 2.42 -5.39
N ARG A 66 16.99 1.13 -5.50
CA ARG A 66 15.98 0.10 -5.80
C ARG A 66 14.92 0.02 -4.71
N GLN A 67 15.32 0.09 -3.44
CA GLN A 67 14.38 0.09 -2.32
C GLN A 67 13.48 1.34 -2.35
N ALA A 68 14.02 2.52 -2.63
CA ALA A 68 13.22 3.74 -2.77
C ALA A 68 12.19 3.63 -3.90
N VAL A 69 12.58 3.06 -5.04
CA VAL A 69 11.66 2.79 -6.16
C VAL A 69 10.55 1.84 -5.74
N VAL A 70 10.88 0.70 -5.13
CA VAL A 70 9.89 -0.30 -4.70
C VAL A 70 8.94 0.31 -3.67
N ASN A 71 9.46 0.97 -2.63
CA ASN A 71 8.68 1.57 -1.54
C ASN A 71 7.72 2.66 -2.04
N PHE A 72 8.18 3.56 -2.89
CA PHE A 72 7.32 4.63 -3.40
C PHE A 72 6.30 4.11 -4.41
N PHE A 73 6.76 3.36 -5.41
CA PHE A 73 5.92 2.99 -6.55
C PHE A 73 4.95 1.85 -6.26
N GLY A 74 5.18 0.99 -5.27
CA GLY A 74 4.24 -0.07 -4.89
C GLY A 74 2.83 0.47 -4.62
N PRO A 75 2.65 1.28 -3.56
CA PRO A 75 1.36 1.89 -3.26
C PRO A 75 0.92 2.91 -4.31
N PHE A 76 1.85 3.69 -4.90
CA PHE A 76 1.49 4.69 -5.91
C PHE A 76 0.86 4.06 -7.16
N LEU A 77 1.45 2.98 -7.70
CA LEU A 77 0.90 2.28 -8.87
C LEU A 77 -0.42 1.57 -8.53
N ALA A 78 -0.57 1.05 -7.31
CA ALA A 78 -1.84 0.49 -6.85
C ALA A 78 -2.97 1.53 -6.79
N ALA A 79 -2.64 2.81 -6.59
CA ALA A 79 -3.62 3.89 -6.56
C ALA A 79 -4.19 4.24 -7.94
N ILE A 80 -3.41 4.05 -9.02
CA ILE A 80 -3.79 4.42 -10.40
C ILE A 80 -5.12 3.80 -10.85
N PRO A 81 -5.35 2.47 -10.79
CA PRO A 81 -6.62 1.90 -11.23
C PRO A 81 -7.80 2.43 -10.41
N LEU A 82 -7.63 2.62 -9.09
CA LEU A 82 -8.67 3.19 -8.23
C LEU A 82 -8.94 4.66 -8.59
N ALA A 83 -7.90 5.44 -8.88
CA ALA A 83 -8.04 6.82 -9.32
C ALA A 83 -8.73 6.92 -10.68
N GLY A 84 -8.45 5.99 -11.59
CA GLY A 84 -9.15 5.88 -12.87
C GLY A 84 -10.65 5.63 -12.70
N LEU A 85 -11.05 4.78 -11.75
CA LEU A 85 -12.45 4.51 -11.45
C LEU A 85 -13.21 5.76 -10.95
N LEU A 86 -12.53 6.72 -10.29
CA LEU A 86 -13.17 7.98 -9.85
C LEU A 86 -13.72 8.80 -11.02
N LEU A 87 -13.20 8.64 -12.24
CA LEU A 87 -13.70 9.33 -13.42
C LEU A 87 -15.12 8.88 -13.80
N TYR A 88 -15.52 7.68 -13.39
CA TYR A 88 -16.76 7.03 -13.79
C TYR A 88 -17.80 6.96 -12.66
N VAL A 89 -17.37 6.94 -11.41
CA VAL A 89 -18.28 6.86 -10.25
C VAL A 89 -18.96 8.21 -10.02
N ARG A 90 -20.29 8.25 -10.16
CA ARG A 90 -21.11 9.47 -9.93
C ARG A 90 -21.85 9.48 -8.60
N GLU A 91 -22.06 8.32 -8.01
CA GLU A 91 -22.75 8.16 -6.72
C GLU A 91 -21.85 8.63 -5.56
N PRO A 92 -22.37 9.44 -4.61
CA PRO A 92 -21.54 10.10 -3.60
C PRO A 92 -20.88 9.13 -2.62
N ILE A 93 -21.55 8.01 -2.29
CA ILE A 93 -21.04 7.01 -1.34
C ILE A 93 -19.83 6.26 -1.90
N PRO A 94 -19.92 5.57 -3.06
CA PRO A 94 -18.76 4.88 -3.64
C PRO A 94 -17.67 5.86 -4.06
N PHE A 95 -18.02 7.10 -4.47
CA PHE A 95 -17.03 8.13 -4.76
C PHE A 95 -16.18 8.43 -3.51
N ALA A 96 -16.83 8.72 -2.37
CA ALA A 96 -16.12 9.03 -1.13
C ALA A 96 -15.26 7.85 -0.64
N ALA A 97 -15.78 6.62 -0.74
CA ALA A 97 -15.06 5.43 -0.32
C ALA A 97 -13.82 5.14 -1.19
N LEU A 98 -13.96 5.31 -2.51
CA LEU A 98 -12.88 5.13 -3.48
C LEU A 98 -11.83 6.23 -3.33
N ALA A 99 -12.26 7.50 -3.19
CA ALA A 99 -11.37 8.64 -3.01
C ALA A 99 -10.54 8.50 -1.72
N ALA A 100 -11.15 8.04 -0.63
CA ALA A 100 -10.43 7.77 0.62
C ALA A 100 -9.31 6.74 0.41
N ASN A 101 -9.58 5.66 -0.32
CA ASN A 101 -8.57 4.63 -0.59
C ASN A 101 -7.44 5.12 -1.50
N VAL A 102 -7.74 5.95 -2.51
CA VAL A 102 -6.71 6.60 -3.33
C VAL A 102 -5.81 7.49 -2.47
N VAL A 103 -6.41 8.31 -1.60
CA VAL A 103 -5.65 9.18 -0.69
C VAL A 103 -4.78 8.37 0.26
N ILE A 104 -5.31 7.27 0.82
CA ILE A 104 -4.57 6.37 1.70
C ILE A 104 -3.35 5.76 0.97
N LEU A 105 -3.51 5.26 -0.26
CA LEU A 105 -2.40 4.71 -1.02
C LEU A 105 -1.34 5.76 -1.38
N VAL A 106 -1.76 6.96 -1.78
CA VAL A 106 -0.82 8.08 -2.03
C VAL A 106 -0.08 8.45 -0.75
N PHE A 107 -0.77 8.44 0.39
CA PHE A 107 -0.14 8.66 1.69
C PHE A 107 0.89 7.56 2.00
N TYR A 108 0.56 6.28 1.80
CA TYR A 108 1.48 5.16 1.96
C TYR A 108 2.74 5.31 1.10
N ALA A 109 2.60 5.72 -0.17
CA ALA A 109 3.75 5.96 -1.04
C ALA A 109 4.74 6.98 -0.47
N ILE A 110 4.24 8.02 0.19
CA ILE A 110 5.07 9.05 0.79
C ILE A 110 5.73 8.53 2.07
N ILE A 111 4.97 7.88 2.96
CA ILE A 111 5.52 7.43 4.24
C ILE A 111 6.50 6.27 4.08
N GLU A 112 6.29 5.34 3.15
CA GLU A 112 7.21 4.22 2.94
C GLU A 112 8.54 4.66 2.31
N LEU A 113 8.51 5.72 1.51
CA LEU A 113 9.74 6.37 1.05
C LEU A 113 10.43 7.11 2.20
N ALA A 114 9.66 7.79 3.06
CA ALA A 114 10.20 8.50 4.22
C ALA A 114 10.80 7.55 5.26
N ASP A 115 10.19 6.38 5.47
CA ASP A 115 10.67 5.36 6.41
C ASP A 115 12.09 4.89 6.03
N LEU A 116 12.39 4.75 4.74
CA LEU A 116 13.76 4.47 4.27
C LEU A 116 14.77 5.54 4.77
N LEU A 117 14.36 6.81 4.78
CA LEU A 117 15.21 7.93 5.20
C LEU A 117 15.34 8.00 6.74
N LEU A 118 14.35 7.49 7.46
CA LEU A 118 14.32 7.45 8.92
C LEU A 118 15.07 6.23 9.47
N GLU A 119 14.97 5.07 8.83
CA GLU A 119 15.70 3.84 9.18
C GLU A 119 17.18 3.90 8.78
N GLY A 120 17.56 4.74 7.82
CA GLY A 120 18.95 4.99 7.43
C GLY A 120 19.76 5.85 8.41
N ARG A 121 19.23 6.13 9.61
CA ARG A 121 19.91 6.85 10.71
C ARG A 121 20.06 5.95 11.93
#